data_AF-A0A915XVT0-F1
#
_entry.id   AF-A0A915XVT0-F1
#
_cell.length_a   1.000
_cell.length_b   1.000
_cell.length_c   1.000
_cell.angle_alpha   90.00
_cell.angle_beta   90.00
_cell.angle_gamma   90.00
#
_symmetry.space_group_name_H-M   'P 1'
#
loop_
_entity.id
_entity.type
_entity.pdbx_description
1 polymer ?
#
loop_
_entity_poly.entity_id
_entity_poly.type
_entity_poly.pdbx_seq_one_letter_code
_entity_poly.pdbx_strand_id
1 'polypeptide(L)'
;MLGMGKRQQGASLVEVLVVIGILAIAILAFIRLYPSGFLALKRTGQSDAATRYAQQELERLKARADNLPRAIAPISYDFSSGEAVLLIDPSIDPNDLGVQPNLPNGFPSQFASGVNRFRRVIGERIPLGLPGPTLGRRDQLTEGIVYTTLFAPIAQRPTGERAGGGDYRDYLVVTSGPMRRLILNSEFQRPNIRLYEYGIDYDAARVLLRPLRYAPITYLVEYSYAYVAPSGRVETQFVAAVIELPPTDPNAPTPQWIDLPLPDGSPVSGVSGFLGIAPFSDTASRAFTELPLGASWSSENPYQYQVLNPLTGTILINPSASGYYERYWRGTRPLEAYVSYYVHDWTIMREEFTVPGSGRIRLAFSDLKQFGDLQDDQTTYEGLGLGRDVENEPLQADLIVVDLLTGRAAYFRQGQQLPDSEIAPDLRAQTLPNLNATIDYATGNLEIANPQMRGRKIRVFYRVHENWAISVQKAASRYYLVQNPVGMSYDSCWYDLEAAYTGSTSDRARRLYFTRSEAGKTVLLREYWYVDANGNTQRGTNGVFRISEVVDDTGLVYIDLRESHPNAVRWDPGVTGQALRGVQGLSVKVRVTHEPPGRRTRIDFDMLLPVRD
;
A
#
# COMPACT_ATOMS: atom_id res chain seq x y z
N MET A 1 88.65 -36.03 8.62
CA MET A 1 87.21 -36.18 8.36
C MET A 1 86.53 -34.91 8.87
N LEU A 2 85.94 -34.15 7.94
CA LEU A 2 85.22 -32.90 8.20
C LEU A 2 83.80 -33.18 8.68
N GLY A 3 83.39 -32.51 9.75
CA GLY A 3 81.99 -32.28 10.07
C GLY A 3 81.47 -31.04 9.35
N MET A 4 80.18 -31.04 8.99
CA MET A 4 79.43 -29.84 8.66
C MET A 4 78.00 -29.99 9.19
N GLY A 5 77.69 -29.23 10.24
CA GLY A 5 76.33 -29.01 10.71
C GLY A 5 75.58 -28.08 9.75
N LYS A 6 74.37 -28.48 9.34
CA LYS A 6 73.45 -27.66 8.54
C LYS A 6 72.91 -26.50 9.39
N ARG A 7 73.18 -25.26 8.97
CA ARG A 7 72.49 -24.05 9.45
C ARG A 7 71.12 -23.95 8.76
N GLN A 8 70.05 -23.93 9.53
CA GLN A 8 68.76 -23.39 9.09
C GLN A 8 68.89 -21.87 8.99
N GLN A 9 68.79 -21.32 7.78
CA GLN A 9 68.72 -19.88 7.55
C GLN A 9 67.25 -19.44 7.69
N GLY A 10 66.98 -18.50 8.58
CA GLY A 10 65.68 -17.84 8.69
C GLY A 10 65.45 -16.91 7.50
N ALA A 11 64.22 -16.88 7.00
CA ALA A 11 63.81 -16.03 5.89
C ALA A 11 64.08 -14.55 6.20
N SER A 12 64.70 -13.86 5.25
CA SER A 12 65.00 -12.43 5.35
C SER A 12 63.70 -11.62 5.33
N LEU A 13 63.59 -10.58 6.17
CA LEU A 13 62.45 -9.67 6.20
C LEU A 13 62.14 -9.05 4.82
N VAL A 14 63.18 -8.84 4.01
CA VAL A 14 63.06 -8.35 2.63
C VAL A 14 62.39 -9.40 1.73
N GLU A 15 62.70 -10.67 1.93
CA GLU A 15 62.15 -11.78 1.14
C GLU A 15 60.66 -11.96 1.42
N VAL A 16 60.25 -11.84 2.69
CA VAL A 16 58.84 -11.83 3.10
C VAL A 16 58.11 -10.62 2.50
N LEU A 17 58.73 -9.44 2.50
CA LEU A 17 58.13 -8.20 1.98
C LEU A 17 57.98 -8.24 0.44
N VAL A 18 58.95 -8.82 -0.27
CA VAL A 18 58.89 -9.05 -1.72
C VAL A 18 57.79 -10.06 -2.06
N VAL A 19 57.67 -11.15 -1.30
CA VAL A 19 56.60 -12.14 -1.51
C VAL A 19 55.22 -11.51 -1.27
N ILE A 20 55.06 -10.72 -0.22
CA ILE A 20 53.80 -9.97 0.03
C ILE A 20 53.53 -8.96 -1.08
N GLY A 21 54.54 -8.26 -1.58
CA GLY A 21 54.41 -7.31 -2.70
C GLY A 21 53.97 -7.98 -4.00
N ILE A 22 54.60 -9.10 -4.37
CA ILE A 22 54.23 -9.89 -5.55
C ILE A 22 52.81 -10.46 -5.40
N LEU A 23 52.46 -10.97 -4.22
CA LEU A 23 51.12 -11.47 -3.93
C LEU A 23 50.07 -10.36 -4.05
N ALA A 24 50.34 -9.17 -3.49
CA ALA A 24 49.43 -8.03 -3.59
C ALA A 24 49.23 -7.59 -5.05
N ILE A 25 50.30 -7.51 -5.85
CA ILE A 25 50.22 -7.18 -7.28
C ILE A 25 49.45 -8.26 -8.04
N ALA A 26 49.68 -9.54 -7.75
CA ALA A 26 48.97 -10.65 -8.40
C ALA A 26 47.48 -10.65 -8.07
N ILE A 27 47.10 -10.39 -6.81
CA ILE A 27 45.70 -10.24 -6.40
C ILE A 27 45.06 -9.02 -7.10
N LEU A 28 45.75 -7.88 -7.13
CA LEU A 28 45.25 -6.67 -7.78
C LEU A 28 45.06 -6.86 -9.30
N ALA A 29 45.99 -7.58 -9.94
CA ALA A 29 45.92 -7.94 -11.35
C ALA A 29 44.75 -8.89 -11.62
N PHE A 30 44.52 -9.88 -10.75
CA PHE A 30 43.38 -10.80 -10.85
C PHE A 30 42.03 -10.07 -10.70
N ILE A 31 41.92 -9.14 -9.75
CA ILE A 31 40.71 -8.30 -9.57
C ILE A 31 40.45 -7.45 -10.81
N ARG A 32 41.50 -6.91 -11.46
CA ARG A 32 41.39 -6.13 -12.71
C ARG A 32 41.08 -6.97 -13.95
N LEU A 33 41.53 -8.23 -14.00
CA LEU A 33 41.29 -9.14 -15.12
C LEU A 33 39.87 -9.73 -15.12
N TYR A 34 39.26 -9.87 -13.94
CA TYR A 34 37.92 -10.47 -13.80
C TYR A 34 36.91 -9.61 -13.01
N PRO A 35 36.74 -8.30 -13.32
CA PRO A 35 35.78 -7.45 -12.61
C PRO A 35 34.34 -7.97 -12.74
N SER A 36 34.01 -8.59 -13.88
CA SER A 36 32.70 -9.21 -14.14
C SER A 36 32.39 -10.40 -13.21
N GLY A 37 33.41 -11.18 -12.80
CA GLY A 37 33.23 -12.33 -11.91
C GLY A 37 32.89 -11.91 -10.48
N PHE A 38 33.53 -10.86 -9.97
CA PHE A 38 33.23 -10.30 -8.64
C PHE A 38 31.85 -9.63 -8.61
N LEU A 39 31.47 -8.90 -9.67
CA LEU A 39 30.13 -8.32 -9.78
C LEU A 39 29.05 -9.41 -9.86
N ALA A 40 29.31 -10.50 -10.58
CA ALA A 40 28.37 -11.64 -10.65
C ALA A 40 28.18 -12.32 -9.28
N LEU A 41 29.26 -12.51 -8.51
CA LEU A 41 29.17 -13.05 -7.14
C LEU A 41 28.41 -12.11 -6.20
N LYS A 42 28.69 -10.80 -6.24
CA LYS A 42 27.97 -9.78 -5.46
C LYS A 42 26.47 -9.80 -5.78
N ARG A 43 26.13 -9.84 -7.07
CA ARG A 43 24.75 -9.88 -7.54
C ARG A 43 24.02 -11.16 -7.15
N THR A 44 24.70 -12.31 -7.20
CA THR A 44 24.14 -13.58 -6.72
C THR A 44 23.84 -13.50 -5.22
N GLY A 45 24.78 -12.99 -4.42
CA GLY A 45 24.58 -12.80 -2.97
C GLY A 45 23.42 -11.85 -2.63
N GLN A 46 23.26 -10.75 -3.38
CA GLN A 46 22.14 -9.84 -3.21
C GLN A 46 20.80 -10.45 -3.65
N SER A 47 20.78 -11.25 -4.72
CA SER A 47 19.59 -11.98 -5.16
C SER A 47 19.11 -13.00 -4.11
N ASP A 48 20.05 -13.70 -3.47
CA ASP A 48 19.75 -14.64 -2.38
C ASP A 48 19.23 -13.90 -1.14
N ALA A 49 19.82 -12.73 -0.82
CA ALA A 49 19.33 -11.86 0.24
C ALA A 49 17.90 -11.37 -0.03
N ALA A 50 17.63 -10.88 -1.24
CA ALA A 50 16.30 -10.41 -1.64
C ALA A 50 15.24 -11.50 -1.59
N THR A 51 15.58 -12.71 -2.05
CA THR A 51 14.71 -13.89 -1.98
C THR A 51 14.35 -14.26 -0.54
N ARG A 52 15.34 -14.33 0.35
CA ARG A 52 15.11 -14.63 1.77
C ARG A 52 14.27 -13.56 2.44
N TYR A 53 14.56 -12.29 2.17
CA TYR A 53 13.82 -11.19 2.78
C TYR A 53 12.37 -11.13 2.25
N ALA A 54 12.12 -11.43 0.97
CA ALA A 54 10.76 -11.53 0.44
C ALA A 54 9.96 -12.70 1.06
N GLN A 55 10.59 -13.85 1.28
CA GLN A 55 9.97 -14.97 2.01
C GLN A 55 9.65 -14.59 3.46
N GLN A 56 10.57 -13.89 4.14
CA GLN A 56 10.33 -13.39 5.49
C GLN A 56 9.16 -12.39 5.53
N GLU A 57 9.07 -11.50 4.54
CA GLU A 57 7.96 -10.55 4.43
C GLU A 57 6.63 -11.28 4.16
N LEU A 58 6.63 -12.32 3.32
CA LEU A 58 5.44 -13.15 3.08
C LEU A 58 4.97 -13.84 4.37
N GLU A 59 5.88 -14.47 5.13
CA GLU A 59 5.55 -15.10 6.41
C GLU A 59 5.08 -14.08 7.46
N ARG A 60 5.66 -12.86 7.46
CA ARG A 60 5.19 -11.76 8.31
C ARG A 60 3.76 -11.35 7.95
N LEU A 61 3.42 -11.25 6.67
CA LEU A 61 2.08 -10.93 6.20
C LEU A 61 1.08 -12.04 6.54
N LYS A 62 1.50 -13.31 6.44
CA LYS A 62 0.71 -14.47 6.84
C LYS A 62 0.37 -14.46 8.32
N ALA A 63 1.35 -14.16 9.18
CA ALA A 63 1.14 -14.01 10.62
C ALA A 63 0.21 -12.83 10.98
N ARG A 64 0.06 -11.86 10.08
CA ARG A 64 -0.82 -10.68 10.24
C ARG A 64 -2.00 -10.70 9.26
N ALA A 65 -2.47 -11.89 8.86
CA ALA A 65 -3.56 -12.04 7.91
C ALA A 65 -4.82 -11.22 8.29
N ASP A 66 -5.11 -11.09 9.58
CA ASP A 66 -6.24 -10.31 10.14
C ASP A 66 -6.16 -8.81 9.89
N ASN A 67 -4.95 -8.28 9.73
CA ASN A 67 -4.69 -6.86 9.55
C ASN A 67 -4.49 -6.49 8.07
N LEU A 68 -4.48 -7.47 7.16
CA LEU A 68 -4.22 -7.20 5.75
C LEU A 68 -5.24 -6.21 5.17
N PRO A 69 -4.81 -5.34 4.25
CA PRO A 69 -5.70 -4.39 3.60
C PRO A 69 -6.78 -5.08 2.77
N ARG A 70 -7.89 -4.36 2.54
CA ARG A 70 -8.93 -4.76 1.59
C ARG A 70 -8.31 -5.02 0.22
N ALA A 71 -7.49 -4.09 -0.27
CA ALA A 71 -6.76 -4.21 -1.53
C ALA A 71 -5.48 -3.37 -1.52
N ILE A 72 -4.58 -3.68 -2.45
CA ILE A 72 -3.50 -2.78 -2.86
C ILE A 72 -3.77 -2.44 -4.32
N ALA A 73 -4.12 -1.18 -4.57
CA ALA A 73 -4.60 -0.72 -5.86
C ALA A 73 -3.50 -0.01 -6.67
N PRO A 74 -3.58 -0.12 -8.01
CA PRO A 74 -2.77 0.69 -8.92
C PRO A 74 -3.16 2.16 -8.85
N ILE A 75 -2.21 3.04 -9.16
CA ILE A 75 -2.42 4.48 -9.20
C ILE A 75 -1.81 5.11 -10.45
N SER A 76 -2.36 6.25 -10.82
CA SER A 76 -1.83 7.15 -11.84
C SER A 76 -1.88 8.60 -11.34
N TYR A 77 -1.01 9.42 -11.90
CA TYR A 77 -1.04 10.87 -11.71
C TYR A 77 -1.80 11.53 -12.86
N ASP A 78 -2.84 12.29 -12.53
CA ASP A 78 -3.49 13.21 -13.46
C ASP A 78 -2.99 14.64 -13.21
N PHE A 79 -2.81 15.39 -14.30
CA PHE A 79 -2.34 16.79 -14.28
C PHE A 79 -3.32 17.73 -15.00
N SER A 80 -4.53 17.26 -15.32
CA SER A 80 -5.56 18.02 -16.04
C SER A 80 -5.95 19.33 -15.34
N SER A 81 -5.89 19.38 -14.00
CA SER A 81 -6.17 20.57 -13.18
C SER A 81 -4.97 21.52 -13.02
N GLY A 82 -3.80 21.17 -13.55
CA GLY A 82 -2.53 21.88 -13.33
C GLY A 82 -1.77 21.45 -12.07
N GLU A 83 -2.43 20.72 -11.15
CA GLU A 83 -1.79 20.06 -10.00
C GLU A 83 -1.81 18.53 -10.16
N ALA A 84 -0.92 17.85 -9.45
CA ALA A 84 -0.78 16.39 -9.52
C ALA A 84 -1.85 15.71 -8.64
N VAL A 85 -2.87 15.14 -9.26
CA VAL A 85 -3.92 14.39 -8.56
C VAL A 85 -3.66 12.89 -8.68
N LEU A 86 -3.65 12.17 -7.56
CA LEU A 86 -3.54 10.72 -7.55
C LEU A 86 -4.90 10.07 -7.76
N LEU A 87 -5.00 9.24 -8.80
CA LEU A 87 -6.20 8.48 -9.14
C LEU A 87 -5.90 6.98 -9.10
N ILE A 88 -6.93 6.17 -8.86
CA ILE A 88 -6.82 4.72 -9.04
C ILE A 88 -7.03 4.40 -10.51
N ASP A 89 -6.09 3.67 -11.11
CA ASP A 89 -6.15 3.26 -12.51
C ASP A 89 -6.17 1.72 -12.64
N PRO A 90 -7.35 1.09 -12.72
CA PRO A 90 -7.47 -0.37 -12.77
C PRO A 90 -7.03 -0.97 -14.12
N SER A 91 -6.67 -0.13 -15.10
CA SER A 91 -6.18 -0.59 -16.41
C SER A 91 -4.68 -0.95 -16.40
N ILE A 92 -3.96 -0.61 -15.33
CA ILE A 92 -2.53 -0.88 -15.20
C ILE A 92 -2.31 -2.38 -14.99
N ASP A 93 -1.45 -2.96 -15.82
CA ASP A 93 -0.98 -4.33 -15.65
C ASP A 93 -0.05 -4.43 -14.43
N PRO A 94 -0.26 -5.38 -13.50
CA PRO A 94 0.66 -5.65 -12.40
C PRO A 94 2.10 -5.87 -12.86
N ASN A 95 2.29 -6.34 -14.09
CA ASN A 95 3.58 -6.62 -14.68
C ASN A 95 4.19 -5.44 -15.46
N ASP A 96 3.45 -4.34 -15.64
CA ASP A 96 3.94 -3.13 -16.28
C ASP A 96 4.78 -2.30 -15.28
N LEU A 97 6.10 -2.49 -15.37
CA LEU A 97 7.10 -1.75 -14.61
C LEU A 97 7.55 -0.47 -15.35
N GLY A 98 6.83 -0.05 -16.38
CA GLY A 98 7.12 1.16 -17.14
C GLY A 98 6.98 2.45 -16.32
N VAL A 99 7.42 3.55 -16.93
CA VAL A 99 7.10 4.90 -16.45
C VAL A 99 5.73 5.28 -17.00
N GLN A 100 4.88 5.92 -16.18
CA GLN A 100 3.62 6.47 -16.65
C GLN A 100 3.85 7.39 -17.85
N PRO A 101 3.04 7.28 -18.93
CA PRO A 101 3.14 8.19 -20.06
C PRO A 101 2.72 9.62 -19.69
N ASN A 102 3.20 10.59 -20.46
CA ASN A 102 2.79 12.00 -20.39
C ASN A 102 3.03 12.71 -19.05
N LEU A 103 4.08 12.32 -18.31
CA LEU A 103 4.50 13.07 -17.12
C LEU A 103 5.06 14.45 -17.51
N PRO A 104 4.71 15.54 -16.80
CA PRO A 104 5.30 16.85 -17.01
C PRO A 104 6.82 16.84 -16.81
N ASN A 105 7.52 17.68 -17.57
CA ASN A 105 8.96 17.87 -17.41
C ASN A 105 9.28 18.36 -15.98
N GLY A 106 10.18 17.66 -15.30
CA GLY A 106 10.57 17.95 -13.91
C GLY A 106 9.80 17.20 -12.84
N PHE A 107 8.72 16.47 -13.19
CA PHE A 107 8.06 15.58 -12.23
C PHE A 107 8.95 14.35 -11.94
N PRO A 108 9.21 13.99 -10.66
CA PRO A 108 10.06 12.84 -10.34
C PRO A 108 9.42 11.53 -10.80
N SER A 109 9.94 10.96 -11.89
CA SER A 109 9.40 9.74 -12.54
C SER A 109 9.41 8.52 -11.63
N GLN A 110 10.28 8.49 -10.61
CA GLN A 110 10.36 7.43 -9.59
C GLN A 110 9.05 7.17 -8.83
N PHE A 111 8.19 8.19 -8.67
CA PHE A 111 6.90 8.03 -8.00
C PHE A 111 5.81 7.46 -8.91
N ALA A 112 5.99 7.55 -10.22
CA ALA A 112 5.02 7.15 -11.24
C ALA A 112 5.57 6.05 -12.17
N SER A 113 6.51 5.22 -11.68
CA SER A 113 7.16 4.19 -12.46
C SER A 113 7.36 2.89 -11.69
N GLY A 114 7.57 1.80 -12.44
CA GLY A 114 7.93 0.52 -11.86
C GLY A 114 6.88 0.00 -10.88
N VAL A 115 7.38 -0.58 -9.79
CA VAL A 115 6.53 -1.10 -8.70
C VAL A 115 5.75 -0.01 -7.96
N ASN A 116 6.17 1.27 -8.04
CA ASN A 116 5.48 2.38 -7.37
C ASN A 116 4.14 2.73 -8.02
N ARG A 117 3.82 2.15 -9.17
CA ARG A 117 2.46 2.23 -9.73
C ARG A 117 1.43 1.45 -8.91
N PHE A 118 1.85 0.49 -8.06
CA PHE A 118 0.96 -0.26 -7.17
C PHE A 118 1.27 0.03 -5.70
N ARG A 119 0.83 1.20 -5.21
CA ARG A 119 1.18 1.64 -3.84
C ARG A 119 0.04 2.20 -3.01
N ARG A 120 -1.20 2.18 -3.51
CA ARG A 120 -2.36 2.60 -2.71
C ARG A 120 -2.86 1.43 -1.87
N VAL A 121 -2.61 1.50 -0.58
CA VAL A 121 -3.13 0.57 0.42
C VAL A 121 -4.53 1.02 0.82
N ILE A 122 -5.52 0.14 0.66
CA ILE A 122 -6.92 0.48 0.92
C ILE A 122 -7.43 -0.37 2.07
N GLY A 123 -7.89 0.29 3.13
CA GLY A 123 -8.58 -0.34 4.26
C GLY A 123 -7.75 -1.40 4.98
N GLU A 124 -6.54 -1.06 5.42
CA GLU A 124 -5.76 -1.88 6.36
C GLU A 124 -6.46 -1.92 7.71
N ARG A 125 -6.79 -3.13 8.20
CA ARG A 125 -7.59 -3.29 9.42
C ARG A 125 -6.74 -3.10 10.66
N ILE A 126 -7.24 -2.26 11.57
CA ILE A 126 -6.61 -1.96 12.85
C ILE A 126 -7.29 -2.77 13.95
N PRO A 127 -6.57 -3.65 14.66
CA PRO A 127 -7.10 -4.30 15.85
C PRO A 127 -7.21 -3.27 16.97
N LEU A 128 -8.43 -2.89 17.32
CA LEU A 128 -8.71 -1.99 18.45
C LEU A 128 -8.58 -2.77 19.77
N GLY A 129 -7.32 -2.98 20.18
CA GLY A 129 -6.97 -3.63 21.43
C GLY A 129 -7.11 -2.71 22.65
N LEU A 130 -6.56 -3.16 23.78
CA LEU A 130 -6.51 -2.33 24.99
C LEU A 130 -5.58 -1.12 24.79
N PRO A 131 -5.94 0.06 25.31
CA PRO A 131 -5.08 1.23 25.27
C PRO A 131 -3.78 0.97 26.04
N GLY A 132 -2.68 1.50 25.53
CA GLY A 132 -1.36 1.38 26.16
C GLY A 132 -0.80 2.76 26.54
N PRO A 133 0.04 2.86 27.58
CA PRO A 133 0.78 4.07 27.85
C PRO A 133 1.82 4.27 26.74
N THR A 134 1.81 5.44 26.09
CA THR A 134 2.96 5.86 25.28
C THR A 134 3.85 6.78 26.10
N LEU A 135 5.17 6.55 26.05
CA LEU A 135 6.16 7.40 26.69
C LEU A 135 6.27 8.72 25.91
N GLY A 136 5.44 9.70 26.28
CA GLY A 136 5.57 11.09 25.83
C GLY A 136 6.72 11.83 26.52
N ARG A 137 6.71 13.17 26.47
CA ARG A 137 7.55 13.99 27.38
C ARG A 137 7.27 13.56 28.83
N ARG A 138 8.22 13.80 29.75
CA ARG A 138 8.18 13.39 31.17
C ARG A 138 6.85 13.64 31.91
N ASP A 139 5.97 14.48 31.36
CA ASP A 139 4.76 14.99 31.99
C ASP A 139 3.46 14.72 31.17
N GLN A 140 3.53 13.99 30.04
CA GLN A 140 2.37 13.65 29.21
C GLN A 140 2.39 12.18 28.80
N LEU A 141 1.66 11.34 29.54
CA LEU A 141 1.21 10.04 29.04
C LEU A 141 0.11 10.31 28.00
N THR A 142 0.42 10.25 26.72
CA THR A 142 -0.63 10.15 25.69
C THR A 142 -1.14 8.72 25.74
N GLU A 143 -2.28 8.52 26.40
CA GLU A 143 -2.98 7.22 26.39
C GLU A 143 -3.71 7.06 25.06
N GLY A 144 -3.49 5.95 24.38
CA GLY A 144 -4.07 5.68 23.06
C GLY A 144 -3.86 4.23 22.65
N ILE A 145 -4.65 3.76 21.69
CA ILE A 145 -4.41 2.48 21.04
C ILE A 145 -3.39 2.73 19.93
N VAL A 146 -2.15 2.30 20.13
CA VAL A 146 -1.06 2.51 19.18
C VAL A 146 -1.20 1.53 18.03
N TYR A 147 -1.14 2.06 16.80
CA TYR A 147 -1.06 1.24 15.60
C TYR A 147 -0.01 1.80 14.64
N THR A 148 0.81 0.91 14.08
CA THR A 148 1.77 1.25 13.02
C THR A 148 1.39 0.48 11.77
N THR A 149 1.28 1.18 10.64
CA THR A 149 0.87 0.58 9.37
C THR A 149 1.80 -0.57 8.92
N LEU A 150 1.21 -1.53 8.20
CA LEU A 150 1.90 -2.70 7.68
C LEU A 150 2.84 -2.38 6.53
N PHE A 151 2.64 -1.29 5.80
CA PHE A 151 3.40 -0.87 4.62
C PHE A 151 3.92 0.57 4.76
N ALA A 152 4.73 0.82 5.79
CA ALA A 152 5.53 2.04 5.87
C ALA A 152 6.81 1.94 5.00
N PRO A 153 7.40 3.04 4.54
CA PRO A 153 7.03 4.44 4.82
C PRO A 153 5.79 4.92 4.06
N ILE A 154 5.02 5.83 4.66
CA ILE A 154 3.86 6.47 4.01
C ILE A 154 4.33 7.61 3.10
N ALA A 155 3.68 7.75 1.95
CA ALA A 155 3.98 8.78 0.97
C ALA A 155 3.91 10.18 1.57
N GLN A 156 4.94 10.96 1.26
CA GLN A 156 4.96 12.41 1.40
C GLN A 156 4.76 13.02 0.01
N ARG A 157 4.15 14.21 -0.04
CA ARG A 157 3.93 14.96 -1.29
C ARG A 157 5.26 15.14 -2.04
N PRO A 158 5.31 14.92 -3.36
CA PRO A 158 6.51 15.21 -4.15
C PRO A 158 6.92 16.70 -4.01
N THR A 159 8.21 16.99 -4.06
CA THR A 159 8.74 18.36 -4.07
C THR A 159 8.27 19.14 -5.29
N GLY A 160 7.90 20.42 -5.12
CA GLY A 160 7.59 21.36 -6.23
C GLY A 160 6.16 21.90 -6.29
N GLU A 161 5.25 21.48 -5.42
CA GLU A 161 3.87 21.98 -5.41
C GLU A 161 3.75 23.30 -4.63
N ARG A 162 3.43 24.40 -5.33
CA ARG A 162 3.26 25.74 -4.74
C ARG A 162 1.87 25.91 -4.10
N ALA A 163 1.87 26.16 -2.79
CA ALA A 163 0.85 26.87 -2.01
C ALA A 163 -0.57 26.27 -1.91
N GLY A 164 -0.71 25.33 -0.96
CA GLY A 164 -1.98 24.92 -0.36
C GLY A 164 -1.73 23.80 0.66
N GLY A 165 -1.47 24.16 1.92
CA GLY A 165 -1.26 23.31 3.10
C GLY A 165 -0.83 21.85 2.87
N GLY A 166 0.46 21.58 2.75
CA GLY A 166 1.02 20.23 2.58
C GLY A 166 0.86 19.32 3.80
N ASP A 167 -0.36 18.84 4.02
CA ASP A 167 -0.80 18.02 5.13
C ASP A 167 -0.81 16.53 4.74
N TYR A 168 -0.36 15.64 5.63
CA TYR A 168 -0.42 14.18 5.40
C TYR A 168 -1.87 13.66 5.29
N ARG A 169 -2.85 14.50 5.66
CA ARG A 169 -4.29 14.27 5.58
C ARG A 169 -4.79 13.85 4.20
N ASP A 170 -4.10 14.23 3.13
CA ASP A 170 -4.45 13.82 1.76
C ASP A 170 -4.06 12.36 1.48
N TYR A 171 -3.09 11.84 2.24
CA TYR A 171 -2.46 10.53 1.99
C TYR A 171 -2.75 9.49 3.06
N LEU A 172 -3.31 9.86 4.22
CA LEU A 172 -3.69 8.95 5.29
C LEU A 172 -5.11 9.26 5.74
N VAL A 173 -6.00 8.27 5.61
CA VAL A 173 -7.39 8.39 6.07
C VAL A 173 -7.73 7.20 6.96
N VAL A 174 -8.29 7.48 8.14
CA VAL A 174 -8.80 6.48 9.08
C VAL A 174 -10.32 6.45 9.02
N THR A 175 -10.91 5.30 8.75
CA THR A 175 -12.35 5.10 8.60
C THR A 175 -12.88 3.96 9.44
N SER A 176 -14.19 3.95 9.65
CA SER A 176 -14.93 2.80 10.15
C SER A 176 -15.05 1.72 9.08
N GLY A 177 -15.58 0.55 9.47
CA GLY A 177 -16.06 -0.42 8.50
C GLY A 177 -17.13 0.18 7.55
N PRO A 178 -17.28 -0.38 6.33
CA PRO A 178 -18.22 0.12 5.35
C PRO A 178 -19.65 0.06 5.87
N MET A 179 -20.40 1.11 5.57
CA MET A 179 -21.81 1.26 5.86
C MET A 179 -22.66 0.42 4.90
N ARG A 180 -23.90 0.17 5.29
CA ARG A 180 -24.87 -0.56 4.46
C ARG A 180 -25.47 0.38 3.42
N ARG A 181 -25.30 0.01 2.15
CA ARG A 181 -25.93 0.67 1.00
C ARG A 181 -27.43 0.42 0.92
N LEU A 182 -28.18 1.47 0.57
CA LEU A 182 -29.57 1.43 0.14
C LEU A 182 -29.66 2.14 -1.22
N ILE A 183 -30.15 1.44 -2.25
CA ILE A 183 -30.38 2.06 -3.56
C ILE A 183 -31.73 2.75 -3.50
N LEU A 184 -31.74 4.06 -3.74
CA LEU A 184 -32.91 4.91 -3.57
C LEU A 184 -33.01 5.89 -4.74
N ASN A 185 -34.21 6.43 -4.94
CA ASN A 185 -34.45 7.53 -5.87
C ASN A 185 -34.59 8.83 -5.07
N SER A 186 -33.71 9.79 -5.34
CA SER A 186 -33.58 11.04 -4.59
C SER A 186 -34.74 12.02 -4.80
N GLU A 187 -35.53 11.86 -5.86
CA GLU A 187 -36.69 12.71 -6.16
C GLU A 187 -37.89 12.39 -5.25
N PHE A 188 -38.10 11.12 -4.91
CA PHE A 188 -39.32 10.66 -4.21
C PHE A 188 -39.06 10.01 -2.86
N GLN A 189 -37.82 9.62 -2.54
CA GLN A 189 -37.50 8.85 -1.34
C GLN A 189 -36.62 9.65 -0.37
N ARG A 190 -37.10 9.81 0.87
CA ARG A 190 -36.34 10.33 2.01
C ARG A 190 -36.48 9.39 3.22
N PRO A 191 -36.03 8.13 3.11
CA PRO A 191 -36.15 7.20 4.21
C PRO A 191 -35.33 7.68 5.40
N ASN A 192 -35.83 7.41 6.60
CA ASN A 192 -35.09 7.68 7.83
C ASN A 192 -33.99 6.61 8.00
N ILE A 193 -32.85 6.79 7.33
CA ILE A 193 -31.70 5.88 7.38
C ILE A 193 -31.00 5.93 8.73
N ARG A 194 -30.42 4.81 9.16
CA ARG A 194 -29.63 4.73 10.40
C ARG A 194 -28.19 5.21 10.17
N LEU A 195 -27.43 5.50 11.23
CA LEU A 195 -26.03 5.97 11.13
C LEU A 195 -25.06 4.98 10.49
N TYR A 196 -25.43 3.70 10.40
CA TYR A 196 -24.64 2.66 9.71
C TYR A 196 -25.16 2.38 8.29
N GLU A 197 -26.13 3.15 7.80
CA GLU A 197 -26.75 3.03 6.48
C GLU A 197 -26.52 4.31 5.68
N TYR A 198 -26.41 4.19 4.37
CA TYR A 198 -26.40 5.32 3.45
C TYR A 198 -27.27 5.02 2.23
N GLY A 199 -27.83 6.06 1.63
CA GLY A 199 -28.56 5.95 0.37
C GLY A 199 -27.71 6.37 -0.82
N ILE A 200 -27.93 5.77 -1.98
CA ILE A 200 -27.28 6.16 -3.24
C ILE A 200 -28.34 6.24 -4.34
N ASP A 201 -28.28 7.31 -5.12
CA ASP A 201 -29.02 7.49 -6.37
C ASP A 201 -27.98 7.59 -7.49
N TYR A 202 -27.87 6.53 -8.28
CA TYR A 202 -26.86 6.42 -9.34
C TYR A 202 -27.14 7.36 -10.52
N ASP A 203 -28.41 7.63 -10.79
CA ASP A 203 -28.85 8.43 -11.94
C ASP A 203 -28.71 9.93 -11.62
N ALA A 204 -29.10 10.34 -10.41
CA ALA A 204 -28.96 11.73 -9.96
C ALA A 204 -27.54 12.06 -9.44
N ALA A 205 -26.66 11.06 -9.31
CA ALA A 205 -25.33 11.20 -8.72
C ALA A 205 -25.36 11.78 -7.29
N ARG A 206 -26.25 11.26 -6.44
CA ARG A 206 -26.46 11.75 -5.07
C ARG A 206 -26.27 10.67 -4.03
N VAL A 207 -25.80 11.07 -2.85
CA VAL A 207 -25.68 10.22 -1.67
C VAL A 207 -26.54 10.77 -0.54
N LEU A 208 -27.29 9.89 0.14
CA LEU A 208 -28.09 10.22 1.31
C LEU A 208 -27.28 9.86 2.56
N LEU A 209 -26.89 10.87 3.33
CA LEU A 209 -26.11 10.73 4.56
C LEU A 209 -26.84 11.33 5.75
N ARG A 210 -26.49 10.86 6.96
CA ARG A 210 -27.14 11.31 8.20
C ARG A 210 -26.19 12.17 9.04
N PRO A 211 -26.55 13.43 9.37
CA PRO A 211 -25.77 14.25 10.29
C PRO A 211 -25.94 13.77 11.74
N LEU A 212 -25.08 14.27 12.64
CA LEU A 212 -25.28 14.16 14.08
C LEU A 212 -25.93 15.44 14.62
N ARG A 213 -26.57 15.35 15.79
CA ARG A 213 -27.25 16.51 16.39
C ARG A 213 -26.26 17.52 16.96
N TYR A 214 -25.30 17.05 17.76
CA TYR A 214 -24.46 17.89 18.62
C TYR A 214 -22.99 17.99 18.18
N ALA A 215 -22.58 17.26 17.15
CA ALA A 215 -21.20 17.23 16.67
C ALA A 215 -21.17 17.14 15.14
N PRO A 216 -20.12 17.63 14.48
CA PRO A 216 -19.91 17.36 13.07
C PRO A 216 -19.64 15.85 12.85
N ILE A 217 -19.96 15.37 11.66
CA ILE A 217 -19.65 14.00 11.24
C ILE A 217 -19.09 14.00 9.83
N THR A 218 -18.02 13.25 9.64
CA THR A 218 -17.34 13.13 8.35
C THR A 218 -17.53 11.73 7.79
N TYR A 219 -17.79 11.65 6.49
CA TYR A 219 -17.93 10.41 5.73
C TYR A 219 -16.88 10.38 4.61
N LEU A 220 -16.27 9.22 4.40
CA LEU A 220 -15.52 8.92 3.19
C LEU A 220 -16.45 8.16 2.24
N VAL A 221 -16.68 8.70 1.04
CA VAL A 221 -17.46 8.07 -0.02
C VAL A 221 -16.54 7.80 -1.20
N GLU A 222 -16.34 6.52 -1.50
CA GLU A 222 -15.58 6.05 -2.67
C GLU A 222 -16.58 5.61 -3.73
N TYR A 223 -16.39 6.01 -4.98
CA TYR A 223 -17.29 5.64 -6.08
C TYR A 223 -16.59 5.77 -7.44
N SER A 224 -17.14 5.16 -8.48
CA SER A 224 -16.68 5.34 -9.86
C SER A 224 -17.78 5.97 -10.71
N TYR A 225 -17.43 6.86 -11.63
CA TYR A 225 -18.38 7.47 -12.57
C TYR A 225 -17.90 7.35 -14.01
N ALA A 226 -18.86 7.24 -14.95
CA ALA A 226 -18.58 7.11 -16.37
C ALA A 226 -18.80 8.45 -17.10
N TYR A 227 -17.95 8.75 -18.10
CA TYR A 227 -18.07 9.94 -18.93
C TYR A 227 -17.59 9.67 -20.37
N VAL A 228 -18.03 10.49 -21.32
CA VAL A 228 -17.53 10.48 -22.70
C VAL A 228 -16.33 11.42 -22.80
N ALA A 229 -15.14 10.85 -22.98
CA ALA A 229 -13.90 11.60 -23.14
C ALA A 229 -13.88 12.37 -24.48
N PRO A 230 -13.02 13.40 -24.64
CA PRO A 230 -12.89 14.14 -25.91
C PRO A 230 -12.54 13.27 -27.11
N SER A 231 -11.95 12.09 -26.88
CA SER A 231 -11.68 11.06 -27.89
C SER A 231 -12.94 10.38 -28.45
N GLY A 232 -14.12 10.66 -27.87
CA GLY A 232 -15.39 9.99 -28.16
C GLY A 232 -15.54 8.63 -27.48
N ARG A 233 -14.55 8.20 -26.69
CA ARG A 233 -14.60 6.95 -25.92
C ARG A 233 -15.30 7.17 -24.59
N VAL A 234 -16.05 6.17 -24.13
CA VAL A 234 -16.56 6.15 -22.76
C VAL A 234 -15.42 5.71 -21.85
N GLU A 235 -15.09 6.56 -20.90
CA GLU A 235 -14.09 6.35 -19.86
C GLU A 235 -14.77 6.35 -18.49
N THR A 236 -14.05 5.92 -17.47
CA THR A 236 -14.55 5.91 -16.09
C THR A 236 -13.44 6.28 -15.15
N GLN A 237 -13.79 7.05 -14.13
CA GLN A 237 -12.86 7.54 -13.15
C GLN A 237 -13.34 7.14 -11.74
N PHE A 238 -12.41 6.66 -10.94
CA PHE A 238 -12.62 6.42 -9.51
C PHE A 238 -12.37 7.71 -8.73
N VAL A 239 -13.23 7.97 -7.74
CA VAL A 239 -13.16 9.13 -6.86
C VAL A 239 -13.32 8.67 -5.42
N ALA A 240 -12.49 9.24 -4.54
CA ALA A 240 -12.68 9.19 -3.09
C ALA A 240 -12.98 10.61 -2.60
N ALA A 241 -14.16 10.81 -2.05
CA ALA A 241 -14.66 12.10 -1.60
C ALA A 241 -14.85 12.10 -0.08
N VAL A 242 -14.43 13.18 0.57
CA VAL A 242 -14.70 13.42 1.99
C VAL A 242 -15.88 14.38 2.10
N ILE A 243 -16.94 13.96 2.79
CA ILE A 243 -18.15 14.75 2.99
C ILE A 243 -18.31 15.01 4.49
N GLU A 244 -18.22 16.27 4.89
CA GLU A 244 -18.49 16.71 6.25
C GLU A 244 -19.91 17.26 6.37
N LEU A 245 -20.65 16.79 7.38
CA LEU A 245 -21.96 17.30 7.73
C LEU A 245 -21.89 18.06 9.06
N PRO A 246 -22.39 19.32 9.10
CA PRO A 246 -22.43 20.08 10.33
C PRO A 246 -23.43 19.50 11.33
N PRO A 247 -23.28 19.81 12.63
CA PRO A 247 -24.30 19.52 13.63
C PRO A 247 -25.65 20.15 13.26
N THR A 248 -26.76 19.48 13.56
CA THR A 248 -28.10 20.01 13.24
C THR A 248 -28.76 20.82 14.36
N ASP A 249 -28.18 20.86 15.56
CA ASP A 249 -28.77 21.54 16.72
C ASP A 249 -29.18 23.01 16.40
N PRO A 250 -30.40 23.46 16.77
CA PRO A 250 -31.41 22.80 17.61
C PRO A 250 -32.27 21.73 16.91
N ASN A 251 -32.15 21.57 15.59
CA ASN A 251 -32.99 20.70 14.78
C ASN A 251 -32.65 19.20 14.96
N ALA A 252 -33.64 18.35 14.70
CA ALA A 252 -33.43 16.91 14.68
C ALA A 252 -32.50 16.50 13.53
N PRO A 253 -31.59 15.53 13.73
CA PRO A 253 -30.68 15.08 12.69
C PRO A 253 -31.42 14.25 11.65
N THR A 254 -31.86 14.89 10.56
CA THR A 254 -32.56 14.25 9.44
C THR A 254 -31.58 13.91 8.32
N PRO A 255 -31.75 12.77 7.62
CA PRO A 255 -30.93 12.45 6.45
C PRO A 255 -31.03 13.50 5.35
N GLN A 256 -29.90 13.79 4.69
CA GLN A 256 -29.77 14.81 3.66
C GLN A 256 -29.18 14.20 2.39
N TRP A 257 -29.77 14.52 1.24
CA TRP A 257 -29.21 14.20 -0.06
C TRP A 257 -28.13 15.21 -0.41
N ILE A 258 -26.99 14.72 -0.84
CA ILE A 258 -25.79 15.50 -1.16
C ILE A 258 -25.36 15.08 -2.56
N ASP A 259 -25.07 16.06 -3.42
CA ASP A 259 -24.47 15.78 -4.73
C ASP A 259 -23.09 15.18 -4.51
N LEU A 260 -22.79 14.07 -5.17
CA LEU A 260 -21.48 13.42 -5.06
C LEU A 260 -20.40 14.37 -5.58
N PRO A 261 -19.41 14.74 -4.74
CA PRO A 261 -18.42 15.72 -5.15
C PRO A 261 -17.21 15.05 -5.80
N LEU A 262 -16.61 15.75 -6.74
CA LEU A 262 -15.24 15.54 -7.20
C LEU A 262 -14.24 16.03 -6.15
N PRO A 263 -12.94 15.70 -6.28
CA PRO A 263 -11.91 16.16 -5.34
C PRO A 263 -11.82 17.69 -5.18
N ASP A 264 -12.22 18.45 -6.20
CA ASP A 264 -12.29 19.92 -6.17
C ASP A 264 -13.57 20.48 -5.50
N GLY A 265 -14.45 19.59 -5.00
CA GLY A 265 -15.72 19.93 -4.37
C GLY A 265 -16.86 20.21 -5.34
N SER A 266 -16.61 20.22 -6.66
CA SER A 266 -17.66 20.38 -7.66
C SER A 266 -18.50 19.10 -7.80
N PRO A 267 -19.79 19.17 -8.17
CA PRO A 267 -20.61 17.97 -8.32
C PRO A 267 -20.17 17.16 -9.55
N VAL A 268 -20.05 15.84 -9.39
CA VAL A 268 -19.65 14.92 -10.47
C VAL A 268 -20.61 14.92 -11.66
N SER A 269 -21.89 15.23 -11.42
CA SER A 269 -22.89 15.40 -12.49
C SER A 269 -22.58 16.58 -13.42
N GLY A 270 -21.67 17.49 -13.03
CA GLY A 270 -21.18 18.59 -13.84
C GLY A 270 -20.06 18.22 -14.83
N VAL A 271 -19.53 16.99 -14.78
CA VAL A 271 -18.46 16.55 -15.70
C VAL A 271 -18.98 16.51 -17.14
N SER A 272 -18.20 17.06 -18.08
CA SER A 272 -18.53 17.00 -19.50
C SER A 272 -18.65 15.55 -19.98
N GLY A 273 -19.77 15.22 -20.62
CA GLY A 273 -20.04 13.86 -21.09
C GLY A 273 -20.42 12.87 -19.99
N PHE A 274 -20.74 13.32 -18.78
CA PHE A 274 -21.18 12.45 -17.67
C PHE A 274 -22.35 11.54 -18.07
N LEU A 275 -22.22 10.25 -17.75
CA LEU A 275 -23.20 9.21 -18.07
C LEU A 275 -23.89 8.63 -16.83
N GLY A 276 -23.38 8.90 -15.63
CA GLY A 276 -23.88 8.31 -14.38
C GLY A 276 -22.77 7.74 -13.51
N ILE A 277 -23.16 7.35 -12.29
CA ILE A 277 -22.29 6.61 -11.37
C ILE A 277 -22.33 5.13 -11.75
N ALA A 278 -21.16 4.47 -11.77
CA ALA A 278 -21.07 3.04 -12.03
C ALA A 278 -21.85 2.27 -10.94
N PRO A 279 -22.88 1.49 -11.30
CA PRO A 279 -23.71 0.81 -10.32
C PRO A 279 -22.88 -0.11 -9.40
N PHE A 280 -23.22 -0.08 -8.12
CA PHE A 280 -22.57 -0.86 -7.05
C PHE A 280 -21.08 -0.57 -6.78
N SER A 281 -20.46 0.39 -7.49
CA SER A 281 -19.07 0.82 -7.27
C SER A 281 -18.88 1.64 -5.99
N ASP A 282 -19.97 2.15 -5.43
CA ASP A 282 -19.95 3.05 -4.30
C ASP A 282 -19.75 2.32 -2.96
N THR A 283 -18.97 2.93 -2.06
CA THR A 283 -18.90 2.56 -0.66
C THR A 283 -18.82 3.82 0.20
N ALA A 284 -19.56 3.85 1.31
CA ALA A 284 -19.46 4.91 2.30
C ALA A 284 -19.00 4.36 3.65
N SER A 285 -18.10 5.08 4.32
CA SER A 285 -17.66 4.80 5.69
C SER A 285 -17.65 6.08 6.51
N ARG A 286 -17.81 5.98 7.83
CA ARG A 286 -17.57 7.12 8.72
C ARG A 286 -16.06 7.36 8.83
N ALA A 287 -15.61 8.58 8.65
CA ALA A 287 -14.22 8.95 8.88
C ALA A 287 -13.99 9.27 10.37
N PHE A 288 -12.81 8.92 10.88
CA PHE A 288 -12.38 9.35 12.21
C PHE A 288 -11.90 10.80 12.12
N THR A 289 -12.18 11.57 13.16
CA THR A 289 -11.70 12.95 13.28
C THR A 289 -10.26 12.94 13.77
N GLU A 290 -9.37 13.58 13.03
CA GLU A 290 -8.00 13.79 13.49
C GLU A 290 -7.96 14.87 14.56
N LEU A 291 -7.17 14.63 15.61
CA LEU A 291 -6.85 15.62 16.63
C LEU A 291 -5.36 15.99 16.55
N PRO A 292 -4.99 17.23 16.91
CA PRO A 292 -3.59 17.58 17.12
C PRO A 292 -2.94 16.66 18.16
N LEU A 293 -1.67 16.33 17.96
CA LEU A 293 -0.94 15.49 18.90
C LEU A 293 -0.94 16.11 20.30
N GLY A 294 -1.36 15.34 21.31
CA GLY A 294 -1.46 15.79 22.70
C GLY A 294 -2.76 16.53 23.06
N ALA A 295 -3.67 16.72 22.10
CA ALA A 295 -5.03 17.18 22.41
C ALA A 295 -5.79 16.13 23.25
N SER A 296 -6.69 16.60 24.12
CA SER A 296 -7.53 15.71 24.92
C SER A 296 -8.53 14.95 24.06
N TRP A 297 -8.68 13.65 24.32
CA TRP A 297 -9.70 12.82 23.70
C TRP A 297 -11.11 13.22 24.14
N SER A 298 -12.08 13.07 23.24
CA SER A 298 -13.50 13.12 23.61
C SER A 298 -13.88 11.82 24.33
N SER A 299 -14.60 11.95 25.43
CA SER A 299 -15.24 10.83 26.13
C SER A 299 -16.50 10.30 25.42
N GLU A 300 -17.08 11.09 24.51
CA GLU A 300 -18.35 10.78 23.83
C GLU A 300 -18.15 10.29 22.39
N ASN A 301 -17.08 10.73 21.72
CA ASN A 301 -16.80 10.37 20.34
C ASN A 301 -15.60 9.43 20.21
N PRO A 302 -15.81 8.11 20.03
CA PRO A 302 -14.72 7.14 19.86
C PRO A 302 -14.05 7.23 18.47
N TYR A 303 -14.62 7.98 17.53
CA TYR A 303 -14.11 8.13 16.17
C TYR A 303 -13.07 9.27 16.11
N GLN A 304 -12.00 9.15 16.90
CA GLN A 304 -10.91 10.12 16.92
C GLN A 304 -9.55 9.44 16.84
N TYR A 305 -8.59 10.08 16.19
CA TYR A 305 -7.22 9.61 16.11
C TYR A 305 -6.21 10.76 16.14
N GLN A 306 -4.96 10.47 16.48
CA GLN A 306 -3.82 11.38 16.43
C GLN A 306 -2.71 10.73 15.63
N VAL A 307 -1.96 11.51 14.85
CA VAL A 307 -0.79 11.00 14.11
C VAL A 307 0.46 11.23 14.97
N LEU A 308 1.10 10.13 15.38
CA LEU A 308 2.31 10.17 16.21
C LEU A 308 3.56 10.36 15.37
N ASN A 309 3.62 9.65 14.24
CA ASN A 309 4.70 9.78 13.27
C ASN A 309 4.15 9.55 11.85
N PRO A 310 4.11 10.59 11.01
CA PRO A 310 3.54 10.49 9.67
C PRO A 310 4.38 9.62 8.74
N LEU A 311 5.71 9.55 8.94
CA LEU A 311 6.61 8.75 8.13
C LEU A 311 6.31 7.25 8.25
N THR A 312 6.11 6.80 9.49
CA THR A 312 5.88 5.38 9.78
C THR A 312 4.42 4.97 9.70
N GLY A 313 3.51 5.93 9.51
CA GLY A 313 2.09 5.68 9.68
C GLY A 313 1.72 5.23 11.09
N THR A 314 2.44 5.74 12.09
CA THR A 314 2.10 5.41 13.48
C THR A 314 1.04 6.37 13.96
N ILE A 315 -0.11 5.83 14.33
CA ILE A 315 -1.29 6.55 14.79
C ILE A 315 -1.72 6.08 16.17
N LEU A 316 -2.38 6.96 16.90
CA LEU A 316 -3.05 6.69 18.16
C LEU A 316 -4.55 6.79 17.92
N ILE A 317 -5.31 5.75 18.29
CA ILE A 317 -6.77 5.80 18.27
C ILE A 317 -7.28 6.10 19.68
N ASN A 318 -8.37 6.85 19.77
CA ASN A 318 -9.04 7.19 21.03
C ASN A 318 -9.24 5.93 21.89
N PRO A 319 -8.78 5.92 23.16
CA PRO A 319 -8.98 4.80 24.08
C PRO A 319 -10.43 4.33 24.22
N SER A 320 -11.41 5.25 24.11
CA SER A 320 -12.84 4.92 24.18
C SER A 320 -13.34 4.03 23.02
N ALA A 321 -12.55 3.92 21.95
CA ALA A 321 -12.83 2.98 20.86
C ALA A 321 -12.63 1.52 21.28
N SER A 322 -11.78 1.25 22.28
CA SER A 322 -11.58 -0.09 22.84
C SER A 322 -12.86 -0.56 23.53
N GLY A 323 -13.45 -1.65 23.02
CA GLY A 323 -14.68 -2.21 23.56
C GLY A 323 -15.95 -1.42 23.21
N TYR A 324 -15.86 -0.41 22.33
CA TYR A 324 -17.05 0.25 21.80
C TYR A 324 -17.78 -0.68 20.82
N TYR A 325 -19.11 -0.71 20.90
CA TYR A 325 -19.96 -1.47 19.99
C TYR A 325 -20.82 -0.52 19.16
N GLU A 326 -20.72 -0.64 17.85
CA GLU A 326 -21.61 0.04 16.92
C GLU A 326 -22.83 -0.82 16.58
N ARG A 327 -23.97 -0.16 16.36
CA ARG A 327 -25.15 -0.85 15.83
C ARG A 327 -24.92 -1.21 14.37
N TYR A 328 -25.36 -2.40 14.01
CA TYR A 328 -25.27 -2.97 12.67
C TYR A 328 -26.62 -3.58 12.28
N TRP A 329 -26.81 -3.93 11.01
CA TRP A 329 -28.10 -4.44 10.53
C TRP A 329 -28.50 -5.80 11.15
N ARG A 330 -27.53 -6.56 11.68
CA ARG A 330 -27.73 -7.77 12.50
C ARG A 330 -27.25 -7.59 13.95
N GLY A 331 -27.65 -6.52 14.62
CA GLY A 331 -27.40 -6.33 16.06
C GLY A 331 -26.29 -5.32 16.33
N THR A 332 -25.26 -5.72 17.08
CA THR A 332 -24.11 -4.88 17.41
C THR A 332 -22.81 -5.59 17.05
N ARG A 333 -21.81 -4.82 16.63
CA ARG A 333 -20.45 -5.32 16.37
C ARG A 333 -19.43 -4.40 17.04
N PRO A 334 -18.25 -4.91 17.44
CA PRO A 334 -17.19 -4.04 17.94
C PRO A 334 -16.82 -3.02 16.86
N LEU A 335 -16.43 -1.81 17.27
CA LEU A 335 -15.87 -0.82 16.37
C LEU A 335 -14.63 -1.40 15.69
N GLU A 336 -14.51 -1.17 14.40
CA GLU A 336 -13.35 -1.51 13.62
C GLU A 336 -12.85 -0.25 12.94
N ALA A 337 -11.54 -0.02 13.02
CA ALA A 337 -10.89 1.04 12.29
C ALA A 337 -10.10 0.46 11.11
N TYR A 338 -10.10 1.20 10.02
CA TYR A 338 -9.42 0.88 8.78
C TYR A 338 -8.58 2.09 8.39
N VAL A 339 -7.35 1.86 7.94
CA VAL A 339 -6.47 2.94 7.45
C VAL A 339 -6.15 2.73 5.98
N SER A 340 -6.38 3.77 5.20
CA SER A 340 -6.05 3.83 3.77
C SER A 340 -4.92 4.83 3.57
N TYR A 341 -3.87 4.41 2.87
CA TYR A 341 -2.70 5.26 2.67
C TYR A 341 -1.91 4.91 1.41
N TYR A 342 -0.94 5.73 1.05
CA TYR A 342 -0.01 5.44 -0.04
C TYR A 342 1.35 5.05 0.54
N VAL A 343 1.98 4.00 0.03
CA VAL A 343 3.39 3.71 0.33
C VAL A 343 4.24 4.74 -0.40
N HIS A 344 5.29 5.27 0.22
CA HIS A 344 6.12 6.29 -0.40
C HIS A 344 6.88 5.73 -1.62
N ASP A 345 7.65 4.67 -1.40
CA ASP A 345 8.49 4.03 -2.40
C ASP A 345 8.82 2.59 -1.98
N TRP A 346 8.52 1.61 -2.83
CA TRP A 346 8.82 0.19 -2.61
C TRP A 346 10.30 -0.18 -2.78
N THR A 347 11.13 0.75 -3.27
CA THR A 347 12.60 0.58 -3.29
C THR A 347 13.23 0.79 -1.91
N ILE A 348 12.50 1.38 -0.97
CA ILE A 348 12.94 1.54 0.42
C ILE A 348 12.72 0.23 1.16
N MET A 349 13.83 -0.42 1.54
CA MET A 349 13.81 -1.64 2.34
C MET A 349 13.42 -1.31 3.78
N ARG A 350 12.74 -2.27 4.42
CA ARG A 350 12.21 -2.10 5.76
C ARG A 350 12.42 -3.35 6.60
N GLU A 351 13.23 -3.25 7.64
CA GLU A 351 13.46 -4.39 8.54
C GLU A 351 13.08 -4.06 9.97
N GLU A 352 12.42 -5.00 10.64
CA GLU A 352 12.05 -4.89 12.06
C GLU A 352 13.00 -5.74 12.91
N PHE A 353 13.61 -5.14 13.92
CA PHE A 353 14.54 -5.81 14.83
C PHE A 353 14.17 -5.55 16.28
N THR A 354 14.49 -6.50 17.15
CA THR A 354 14.63 -6.21 18.59
C THR A 354 16.10 -5.95 18.85
N VAL A 355 16.44 -4.76 19.36
CA VAL A 355 17.83 -4.38 19.60
C VAL A 355 18.46 -5.36 20.61
N PRO A 356 19.48 -6.14 20.22
CA PRO A 356 20.06 -7.11 21.13
C PRO A 356 20.88 -6.43 22.22
N GLY A 357 21.25 -7.18 23.27
CA GLY A 357 22.10 -6.64 24.35
C GLY A 357 23.46 -6.12 23.86
N SER A 358 23.97 -6.66 22.75
CA SER A 358 25.19 -6.19 22.08
C SER A 358 24.99 -4.89 21.28
N GLY A 359 23.75 -4.51 20.97
CA GLY A 359 23.44 -3.37 20.09
C GLY A 359 23.72 -3.61 18.60
N ARG A 360 24.30 -4.76 18.22
CA ARG A 360 24.69 -5.08 16.84
C ARG A 360 23.54 -5.71 16.07
N ILE A 361 23.24 -5.12 14.93
CA ILE A 361 22.16 -5.52 14.03
C ILE A 361 22.76 -5.72 12.64
N ARG A 362 22.38 -6.82 12.00
CA ARG A 362 22.77 -7.16 10.64
C ARG A 362 21.55 -6.99 9.74
N LEU A 363 21.63 -6.10 8.76
CA LEU A 363 20.60 -5.93 7.75
C LEU A 363 20.64 -7.10 6.74
N ALA A 364 19.50 -7.41 6.12
CA ALA A 364 19.40 -8.45 5.12
C ALA A 364 20.30 -8.18 3.90
N PHE A 365 20.37 -6.91 3.50
CA PHE A 365 21.19 -6.46 2.39
C PHE A 365 22.51 -5.83 2.85
N SER A 366 23.54 -6.04 2.05
CA SER A 366 24.81 -5.31 2.08
C SER A 366 24.84 -4.28 0.95
N ASP A 367 25.81 -3.38 0.95
CA ASP A 367 25.99 -2.35 -0.10
C ASP A 367 24.85 -1.33 -0.15
N LEU A 368 24.60 -0.72 1.01
CA LEU A 368 23.58 0.30 1.20
C LEU A 368 23.98 1.58 0.44
N LYS A 369 22.99 2.29 -0.13
CA LYS A 369 23.22 3.60 -0.74
C LYS A 369 23.53 4.65 0.34
N GLN A 370 24.49 5.52 0.07
CA GLN A 370 24.88 6.66 0.90
C GLN A 370 24.61 7.97 0.16
N PHE A 371 24.24 8.99 0.91
CA PHE A 371 24.03 10.33 0.35
C PHE A 371 25.27 10.77 -0.46
N GLY A 372 25.05 11.17 -1.71
CA GLY A 372 26.10 11.56 -2.65
C GLY A 372 26.63 10.43 -3.54
N ASP A 373 26.20 9.18 -3.36
CA ASP A 373 26.55 8.08 -4.26
C ASP A 373 26.06 8.34 -5.68
N LEU A 374 26.87 7.98 -6.68
CA LEU A 374 26.46 8.09 -8.08
C LEU A 374 25.50 6.97 -8.45
N GLN A 375 24.40 7.34 -9.10
CA GLN A 375 23.39 6.44 -9.64
C GLN A 375 23.71 6.06 -11.08
N ASP A 376 22.97 5.08 -11.60
CA ASP A 376 23.15 4.54 -12.95
C ASP A 376 22.95 5.58 -14.06
N ASP A 377 22.13 6.60 -13.80
CA ASP A 377 21.85 7.74 -14.68
C ASP A 377 22.82 8.92 -14.49
N GLN A 378 23.92 8.70 -13.75
CA GLN A 378 24.91 9.70 -13.36
C GLN A 378 24.37 10.82 -12.44
N THR A 379 23.14 10.71 -11.94
CA THR A 379 22.65 11.58 -10.87
C THR A 379 23.23 11.15 -9.53
N THR A 380 23.19 12.04 -8.54
CA THR A 380 23.59 11.70 -7.17
C THR A 380 22.39 11.21 -6.37
N TYR A 381 22.61 10.24 -5.48
CA TYR A 381 21.61 9.80 -4.53
C TYR A 381 21.37 10.88 -3.45
N GLU A 382 20.15 11.42 -3.42
CA GLU A 382 19.76 12.52 -2.53
C GLU A 382 19.30 12.05 -1.13
N GLY A 383 19.34 10.75 -0.87
CA GLY A 383 18.80 10.14 0.35
C GLY A 383 17.41 9.55 0.15
N LEU A 384 16.77 9.16 1.24
CA LEU A 384 15.47 8.49 1.24
C LEU A 384 14.31 9.43 0.89
N GLY A 385 14.51 10.76 1.00
CA GLY A 385 13.46 11.76 0.76
C GLY A 385 12.35 11.71 1.82
N LEU A 386 12.70 11.31 3.04
CA LEU A 386 11.76 11.04 4.13
C LEU A 386 11.98 12.01 5.29
N GLY A 387 10.93 12.75 5.65
CA GLY A 387 11.00 13.76 6.70
C GLY A 387 11.35 15.14 6.13
N ARG A 388 11.39 16.16 6.99
CA ARG A 388 11.65 17.54 6.57
C ARG A 388 12.78 18.17 7.38
N ASP A 389 13.58 18.99 6.72
CA ASP A 389 14.60 19.80 7.35
C ASP A 389 14.04 21.16 7.85
N VAL A 390 14.92 22.02 8.34
CA VAL A 390 14.54 23.35 8.84
C VAL A 390 14.02 24.31 7.77
N GLU A 391 14.34 24.06 6.50
CA GLU A 391 13.84 24.81 5.34
C GLU A 391 12.56 24.19 4.78
N ASN A 392 12.06 23.14 5.43
CA ASN A 392 10.89 22.36 5.03
C ASN A 392 11.10 21.59 3.71
N GLU A 393 12.35 21.33 3.35
CA GLU A 393 12.75 20.48 2.24
C GLU A 393 12.91 19.01 2.68
N PRO A 394 12.84 18.03 1.77
CA PRO A 394 13.04 16.62 2.12
C PRO A 394 14.38 16.37 2.78
N LEU A 395 14.35 15.68 3.91
CA LEU A 395 15.57 15.39 4.66
C LEU A 395 16.48 14.44 3.87
N GLN A 396 17.74 14.84 3.72
CA GLN A 396 18.79 14.08 3.04
C GLN A 396 19.38 12.97 3.93
N ALA A 397 18.51 12.08 4.43
CA ALA A 397 18.92 10.94 5.26
C ALA A 397 19.05 9.67 4.41
N ASP A 398 20.13 8.91 4.58
CA ASP A 398 20.35 7.63 3.88
C ASP A 398 19.84 6.41 4.67
N LEU A 399 19.74 6.54 5.99
CA LEU A 399 19.18 5.51 6.88
C LEU A 399 18.31 6.14 7.97
N ILE A 400 17.16 5.52 8.27
CA ILE A 400 16.25 5.99 9.31
C ILE A 400 15.93 4.83 10.27
N VAL A 401 16.08 5.08 11.56
CA VAL A 401 15.73 4.14 12.63
C VAL A 401 14.52 4.65 13.38
N VAL A 402 13.46 3.85 13.47
CA VAL A 402 12.25 4.20 14.20
C VAL A 402 12.01 3.23 15.34
N ASP A 403 11.77 3.74 16.54
CA ASP A 403 11.32 2.93 17.66
C ASP A 403 9.82 2.65 17.55
N LEU A 404 9.45 1.38 17.42
CA LEU A 404 8.05 0.96 17.21
C LEU A 404 7.18 1.14 18.46
N LEU A 405 7.79 1.33 19.64
CA LEU A 405 7.04 1.59 20.87
C LEU A 405 6.60 3.06 20.98
N THR A 406 7.48 4.00 20.62
CA THR A 406 7.21 5.45 20.76
C THR A 406 6.91 6.16 19.45
N GLY A 407 7.07 5.49 18.31
CA GLY A 407 6.98 6.11 16.99
C GLY A 407 8.09 7.12 16.70
N ARG A 408 9.08 7.31 17.58
CA ARG A 408 10.16 8.30 17.38
C ARG A 408 11.20 7.80 16.39
N ALA A 409 11.80 8.72 15.64
CA ALA A 409 12.76 8.41 14.58
C ALA A 409 14.14 9.06 14.81
N ALA A 410 15.22 8.37 14.42
CA ALA A 410 16.56 8.92 14.25
C ALA A 410 16.92 8.86 12.77
N TYR A 411 17.48 9.95 12.26
CA TYR A 411 17.86 10.11 10.86
C TYR A 411 19.37 10.11 10.76
N PHE A 412 19.93 9.42 9.77
CA PHE A 412 21.36 9.32 9.55
C PHE A 412 21.71 9.81 8.15
N ARG A 413 22.85 10.49 8.04
CA ARG A 413 23.48 10.90 6.79
C ARG A 413 24.97 10.57 6.87
N GLN A 414 25.48 9.76 5.95
CA GLN A 414 26.88 9.36 5.87
C GLN A 414 27.43 8.82 7.21
N GLY A 415 26.63 7.97 7.87
CA GLY A 415 26.98 7.31 9.13
C GLY A 415 26.82 8.17 10.38
N GLN A 416 26.46 9.45 10.26
CA GLN A 416 26.24 10.35 11.40
C GLN A 416 24.76 10.60 11.63
N GLN A 417 24.32 10.56 12.89
CA GLN A 417 22.96 10.95 13.25
C GLN A 417 22.79 12.46 13.06
N LEU A 418 21.75 12.86 12.33
CA LEU A 418 21.42 14.26 12.12
C LEU A 418 20.97 14.90 13.46
N PRO A 419 21.51 16.08 13.80
CA PRO A 419 21.11 16.80 15.01
C PRO A 419 19.72 17.40 14.86
N ASP A 420 19.02 17.59 15.99
CA ASP A 420 17.68 18.21 16.01
C ASP A 420 17.65 19.61 15.35
N SER A 421 18.78 20.30 15.30
CA SER A 421 18.91 21.61 14.64
C SER A 421 18.72 21.55 13.13
N GLU A 422 18.93 20.40 12.49
CA GLU A 422 18.71 20.20 11.05
C GLU A 422 17.31 19.67 10.73
N ILE A 423 16.53 19.32 11.74
CA ILE A 423 15.20 18.72 11.59
C ILE A 423 14.13 19.79 11.76
N ALA A 424 13.05 19.68 10.97
CA ALA A 424 11.90 20.57 11.05
C ALA A 424 11.32 20.66 12.49
N PRO A 425 10.93 21.85 12.99
CA PRO A 425 10.52 22.04 14.38
C PRO A 425 9.39 21.12 14.87
N ASP A 426 8.45 20.79 13.99
CA ASP A 426 7.32 19.88 14.22
C ASP A 426 7.76 18.42 14.39
N LEU A 427 8.85 18.02 13.74
CA LEU A 427 9.41 16.67 13.84
C LEU A 427 10.39 16.50 15.01
N ARG A 428 10.97 17.59 15.55
CA ARG A 428 11.94 17.54 16.67
C ARG A 428 11.39 16.84 17.92
N ALA A 429 10.10 17.03 18.22
CA ALA A 429 9.48 16.36 19.37
C ALA A 429 9.36 14.84 19.17
N GLN A 430 9.51 14.37 17.94
CA GLN A 430 9.39 12.99 17.50
C GLN A 430 10.76 12.35 17.20
N THR A 431 11.87 13.02 17.53
CA THR A 431 13.22 12.45 17.33
C THR A 431 13.63 11.54 18.49
N LEU A 432 14.35 10.48 18.15
CA LEU A 432 15.02 9.64 19.15
C LEU A 432 16.23 10.39 19.73
N PRO A 433 16.61 10.10 20.99
CA PRO A 433 17.87 10.60 21.54
C PRO A 433 19.05 10.12 20.69
N ASN A 434 20.23 10.71 20.90
CA ASN A 434 21.44 10.26 20.22
C ASN A 434 21.65 8.76 20.48
N LEU A 435 21.66 7.98 19.39
CA LEU A 435 21.81 6.54 19.42
C LEU A 435 23.27 6.12 19.58
N ASN A 436 24.21 7.04 19.35
CA ASN A 436 25.64 6.78 19.26
C ASN A 436 25.90 5.58 18.36
N ALA A 437 25.25 5.57 17.19
CA ALA A 437 25.24 4.43 16.30
C ALA A 437 26.40 4.50 15.30
N THR A 438 26.98 3.35 14.99
CA THR A 438 27.96 3.19 13.90
C THR A 438 27.33 2.38 12.78
N ILE A 439 27.44 2.87 11.54
CA ILE A 439 26.85 2.25 10.36
C ILE A 439 27.97 1.88 9.39
N ASP A 440 28.05 0.60 9.03
CA ASP A 440 28.88 0.10 7.94
C ASP A 440 27.96 -0.20 6.75
N TYR A 441 27.95 0.71 5.78
CA TYR A 441 27.11 0.62 4.57
C TYR A 441 27.57 -0.48 3.61
N ALA A 442 28.87 -0.81 3.59
CA ALA A 442 29.40 -1.84 2.69
C ALA A 442 28.89 -3.21 3.13
N THR A 443 28.93 -3.48 4.43
CA THR A 443 28.46 -4.77 4.94
C THR A 443 26.99 -4.73 5.34
N GLY A 444 26.39 -3.60 5.71
CA GLY A 444 25.03 -3.53 6.25
C GLY A 444 24.97 -3.84 7.76
N ASN A 445 26.03 -3.50 8.50
CA ASN A 445 26.06 -3.61 9.96
C ASN A 445 25.68 -2.29 10.62
N LEU A 446 24.76 -2.34 11.58
CA LEU A 446 24.36 -1.22 12.43
C LEU A 446 24.69 -1.58 13.88
N GLU A 447 25.50 -0.78 14.55
CA GLU A 447 25.83 -0.94 15.97
C GLU A 447 25.28 0.23 16.79
N ILE A 448 24.24 -0.01 17.58
CA ILE A 448 23.63 1.00 18.45
C ILE A 448 24.26 0.92 19.84
N ALA A 449 25.07 1.91 20.20
CA ALA A 449 25.75 1.91 21.50
C ALA A 449 24.85 2.41 22.66
N ASN A 450 23.75 3.13 22.38
CA ASN A 450 22.87 3.66 23.41
C ASN A 450 22.18 2.52 24.22
N PRO A 451 22.48 2.37 25.53
CA PRO A 451 21.91 1.30 26.35
C PRO A 451 20.39 1.36 26.49
N GLN A 452 19.78 2.54 26.36
CA GLN A 452 18.33 2.73 26.47
C GLN A 452 17.56 2.08 25.32
N MET A 453 18.24 1.76 24.22
CA MET A 453 17.62 1.10 23.07
C MET A 453 17.60 -0.42 23.21
N ARG A 454 18.37 -1.01 24.13
CA ARG A 454 18.46 -2.47 24.29
C ARG A 454 17.10 -3.06 24.63
N GLY A 455 16.72 -4.12 23.91
CA GLY A 455 15.42 -4.79 24.05
C GLY A 455 14.25 -4.06 23.39
N ARG A 456 14.43 -2.85 22.84
CA ARG A 456 13.38 -2.14 22.12
C ARG A 456 13.20 -2.72 20.73
N LYS A 457 11.96 -2.68 20.23
CA LYS A 457 11.66 -3.02 18.84
C LYS A 457 11.83 -1.79 17.97
N ILE A 458 12.72 -1.88 17.00
CA ILE A 458 12.98 -0.83 16.04
C ILE A 458 12.65 -1.29 14.61
N ARG A 459 12.43 -0.32 13.74
CA ARG A 459 12.29 -0.50 12.30
C ARG A 459 13.34 0.35 11.61
N VAL A 460 14.09 -0.24 10.68
CA VAL A 460 15.15 0.42 9.92
C VAL A 460 14.72 0.57 8.47
N PHE A 461 14.84 1.78 7.92
CA PHE A 461 14.60 2.10 6.52
C PHE A 461 15.91 2.45 5.83
N TYR A 462 16.14 1.90 4.64
CA TYR A 462 17.34 2.12 3.84
C TYR A 462 17.11 1.75 2.37
N ARG A 463 18.03 2.16 1.48
CA ARG A 463 18.07 1.71 0.07
C ARG A 463 19.37 0.98 -0.22
N VAL A 464 19.34 0.17 -1.28
CA VAL A 464 20.46 -0.68 -1.72
C VAL A 464 20.83 -0.32 -3.16
N HIS A 465 22.09 -0.49 -3.52
CA HIS A 465 22.56 -0.37 -4.90
C HIS A 465 21.84 -1.36 -5.85
N GLU A 466 21.91 -1.13 -7.16
CA GLU A 466 21.21 -1.89 -8.20
C GLU A 466 19.66 -1.87 -8.16
N ASN A 467 19.08 -0.90 -7.44
CA ASN A 467 17.64 -0.59 -7.47
C ASN A 467 16.74 -1.80 -7.19
N TRP A 468 17.08 -2.58 -6.16
CA TRP A 468 16.19 -3.61 -5.64
C TRP A 468 14.91 -2.98 -5.09
N ALA A 469 13.76 -3.61 -5.35
CA ALA A 469 12.48 -3.20 -4.84
C ALA A 469 11.65 -4.39 -4.39
N ILE A 470 10.91 -4.23 -3.30
CA ILE A 470 10.08 -5.28 -2.73
C ILE A 470 8.68 -4.74 -2.53
N SER A 471 7.79 -5.20 -3.39
CA SER A 471 6.41 -4.72 -3.48
C SER A 471 5.44 -5.82 -3.12
N VAL A 472 4.27 -5.43 -2.64
CA VAL A 472 3.22 -6.38 -2.27
C VAL A 472 2.00 -6.14 -3.14
N GLN A 473 1.48 -7.21 -3.70
CA GLN A 473 0.22 -7.20 -4.44
C GLN A 473 -0.80 -8.05 -3.70
N LYS A 474 -2.04 -7.59 -3.68
CA LYS A 474 -3.13 -8.30 -3.03
C LYS A 474 -4.39 -8.24 -3.88
N ALA A 475 -5.09 -9.37 -3.99
CA ALA A 475 -6.43 -9.42 -4.56
C ALA A 475 -7.42 -8.71 -3.64
N ALA A 476 -8.40 -8.01 -4.22
CA ALA A 476 -9.44 -7.36 -3.43
C ALA A 476 -10.14 -8.40 -2.54
N SER A 477 -10.38 -8.10 -1.27
CA SER A 477 -11.00 -9.07 -0.35
C SER A 477 -12.38 -9.54 -0.81
N ARG A 478 -13.05 -8.72 -1.62
CA ARG A 478 -14.33 -9.00 -2.25
C ARG A 478 -14.37 -8.32 -3.61
N TYR A 479 -14.98 -9.00 -4.58
CA TYR A 479 -15.36 -8.38 -5.85
C TYR A 479 -16.88 -8.25 -5.94
N TYR A 480 -17.33 -7.15 -6.52
CA TYR A 480 -18.74 -6.89 -6.79
C TYR A 480 -19.06 -7.19 -8.25
N LEU A 481 -20.18 -7.88 -8.47
CA LEU A 481 -20.67 -8.11 -9.81
C LEU A 481 -21.29 -6.83 -10.36
N VAL A 482 -20.76 -6.33 -11.48
CA VAL A 482 -21.33 -5.20 -12.22
C VAL A 482 -22.14 -5.70 -13.41
N GLN A 483 -23.07 -4.90 -13.90
CA GLN A 483 -23.90 -5.25 -15.07
C GLN A 483 -23.22 -4.91 -16.40
N ASN A 484 -22.33 -3.90 -16.41
CA ASN A 484 -21.63 -3.42 -17.59
C ASN A 484 -20.12 -3.46 -17.32
N PRO A 485 -19.28 -3.98 -18.25
CA PRO A 485 -17.83 -4.04 -18.06
C PRO A 485 -17.15 -2.67 -18.16
N VAL A 486 -17.82 -1.67 -18.76
CA VAL A 486 -17.28 -0.30 -18.85
C VAL A 486 -17.25 0.30 -17.44
N GLY A 487 -16.06 0.73 -17.02
CA GLY A 487 -15.89 1.39 -15.73
C GLY A 487 -15.76 0.49 -14.52
N MET A 488 -15.38 -0.77 -14.75
CA MET A 488 -14.97 -1.64 -13.66
C MET A 488 -13.80 -1.05 -12.86
N SER A 489 -13.92 -1.08 -11.54
CA SER A 489 -12.86 -0.72 -10.60
C SER A 489 -11.96 -1.93 -10.29
N TYR A 490 -10.95 -1.75 -9.45
CA TYR A 490 -10.05 -2.81 -8.99
C TYR A 490 -10.76 -3.94 -8.20
N ASP A 491 -11.96 -3.68 -7.66
CA ASP A 491 -12.79 -4.60 -6.89
C ASP A 491 -14.13 -4.95 -7.58
N SER A 492 -14.19 -4.79 -8.90
CA SER A 492 -15.34 -5.18 -9.72
C SER A 492 -15.05 -6.46 -10.52
N CYS A 493 -16.10 -7.22 -10.81
CA CYS A 493 -16.08 -8.34 -11.76
C CYS A 493 -17.34 -8.30 -12.63
N TRP A 494 -17.26 -8.86 -13.83
CA TRP A 494 -18.36 -8.84 -14.80
C TRP A 494 -18.45 -10.17 -15.54
N TYR A 495 -19.65 -10.64 -15.83
CA TYR A 495 -19.87 -11.68 -16.84
C TYR A 495 -20.96 -11.24 -17.79
N ASP A 496 -20.94 -11.80 -18.99
CA ASP A 496 -21.91 -11.47 -20.01
C ASP A 496 -23.29 -12.07 -19.68
N LEU A 497 -24.13 -11.24 -19.06
CA LEU A 497 -25.49 -11.59 -18.68
C LEU A 497 -26.35 -11.88 -19.91
N GLU A 498 -26.17 -11.15 -21.00
CA GLU A 498 -26.93 -11.34 -22.24
C GLU A 498 -26.56 -12.68 -22.89
N ALA A 499 -25.26 -12.97 -23.01
CA ALA A 499 -24.78 -14.26 -23.51
C ALA A 499 -25.26 -15.42 -22.62
N ALA A 500 -25.34 -15.21 -21.30
CA ALA A 500 -25.86 -16.20 -20.37
C ALA A 500 -27.36 -16.50 -20.62
N TYR A 501 -28.21 -15.52 -20.95
CA TYR A 501 -29.63 -15.76 -21.23
C TYR A 501 -29.93 -16.23 -22.65
N THR A 502 -29.17 -15.78 -23.65
CA THR A 502 -29.39 -16.09 -25.07
C THR A 502 -28.95 -17.49 -25.47
N GLY A 503 -28.37 -18.26 -24.54
CA GLY A 503 -27.87 -19.61 -24.83
C GLY A 503 -26.57 -19.62 -25.63
N SER A 504 -25.84 -18.51 -25.65
CA SER A 504 -24.55 -18.43 -26.31
C SER A 504 -23.55 -19.43 -25.73
N THR A 505 -22.75 -20.04 -26.60
CA THR A 505 -21.67 -20.97 -26.23
C THR A 505 -20.29 -20.37 -26.49
N SER A 506 -20.22 -19.05 -26.69
CA SER A 506 -18.95 -18.35 -26.92
C SER A 506 -18.06 -18.38 -25.68
N ASP A 507 -16.78 -18.12 -25.88
CA ASP A 507 -15.82 -17.97 -24.77
C ASP A 507 -16.28 -16.93 -23.75
N ARG A 508 -16.86 -15.82 -24.22
CA ARG A 508 -17.39 -14.74 -23.40
C ARG A 508 -18.57 -15.18 -22.51
N ALA A 509 -19.37 -16.15 -22.95
CA ALA A 509 -20.51 -16.66 -22.17
C ALA A 509 -20.09 -17.48 -20.93
N ARG A 510 -18.85 -18.02 -20.93
CA ARG A 510 -18.31 -18.86 -19.85
C ARG A 510 -17.20 -18.21 -19.03
N ARG A 511 -16.81 -16.99 -19.39
CA ARG A 511 -15.75 -16.23 -18.70
C ARG A 511 -16.33 -15.30 -17.64
N LEU A 512 -15.62 -15.15 -16.54
CA LEU A 512 -15.83 -14.07 -15.57
C LEU A 512 -14.64 -13.13 -15.66
N TYR A 513 -14.93 -11.86 -15.92
CA TYR A 513 -13.98 -10.82 -16.25
C TYR A 513 -13.62 -9.95 -15.05
N PHE A 514 -12.38 -9.47 -15.07
CA PHE A 514 -11.76 -8.57 -14.11
C PHE A 514 -10.94 -7.51 -14.84
N THR A 515 -10.64 -6.42 -14.14
CA THR A 515 -9.76 -5.37 -14.64
C THR A 515 -8.32 -5.85 -14.75
N ARG A 516 -7.55 -5.20 -15.63
CA ARG A 516 -6.17 -5.62 -15.94
C ARG A 516 -5.26 -5.62 -14.71
N SER A 517 -5.53 -4.79 -13.72
CA SER A 517 -4.84 -4.77 -12.42
C SER A 517 -4.96 -6.06 -11.61
N GLU A 518 -5.90 -6.94 -11.96
CA GLU A 518 -6.14 -8.21 -11.28
C GLU A 518 -5.46 -9.41 -11.97
N ALA A 519 -4.72 -9.16 -13.05
CA ALA A 519 -4.03 -10.19 -13.83
C ALA A 519 -3.14 -11.08 -12.94
N GLY A 520 -3.25 -12.40 -13.10
CA GLY A 520 -2.46 -13.39 -12.38
C GLY A 520 -2.83 -13.60 -10.90
N LYS A 521 -3.79 -12.86 -10.35
CA LYS A 521 -4.28 -13.04 -8.96
C LYS A 521 -5.23 -14.24 -8.85
N THR A 522 -5.46 -14.72 -7.63
CA THR A 522 -6.35 -15.87 -7.36
C THR A 522 -7.62 -15.43 -6.64
N VAL A 523 -8.76 -15.95 -7.08
CA VAL A 523 -10.09 -15.67 -6.53
C VAL A 523 -10.82 -16.95 -6.15
N LEU A 524 -11.74 -16.83 -5.19
CA LEU A 524 -12.70 -17.84 -4.76
C LEU A 524 -14.09 -17.42 -5.20
N LEU A 525 -14.83 -18.36 -5.77
CA LEU A 525 -16.27 -18.27 -5.98
C LEU A 525 -16.96 -19.15 -4.92
N ARG A 526 -17.64 -18.54 -3.94
CA ARG A 526 -18.33 -19.31 -2.87
C ARG A 526 -19.45 -20.17 -3.44
N GLU A 527 -20.28 -19.61 -4.30
CA GLU A 527 -21.33 -20.34 -5.01
C GLU A 527 -21.45 -19.82 -6.44
N TYR A 528 -21.64 -20.74 -7.40
CA TYR A 528 -21.86 -20.37 -8.79
C TYR A 528 -22.66 -21.43 -9.54
N TRP A 529 -23.34 -21.01 -10.60
CA TRP A 529 -24.19 -21.84 -11.45
C TRP A 529 -23.77 -21.71 -12.89
N TYR A 530 -23.71 -22.83 -13.59
CA TYR A 530 -23.33 -22.90 -14.99
C TYR A 530 -24.13 -23.98 -15.72
N VAL A 531 -24.22 -23.87 -17.04
CA VAL A 531 -24.82 -24.90 -17.89
C VAL A 531 -23.73 -25.77 -18.49
N ASP A 532 -23.88 -27.08 -18.38
CA ASP A 532 -22.98 -28.05 -19.02
C ASP A 532 -23.32 -28.29 -20.50
N ALA A 533 -22.47 -29.04 -21.21
CA ALA A 533 -22.65 -29.37 -22.61
C ALA A 533 -23.95 -30.12 -22.93
N ASN A 534 -24.57 -30.74 -21.93
CA ASN A 534 -25.85 -31.45 -22.07
C ASN A 534 -27.06 -30.53 -21.81
N GLY A 535 -26.82 -29.24 -21.52
CA GLY A 535 -27.86 -28.27 -21.22
C GLY A 535 -28.35 -28.33 -19.77
N ASN A 536 -27.69 -29.09 -18.89
CA ASN A 536 -28.09 -29.17 -17.49
C ASN A 536 -27.44 -28.06 -16.68
N THR A 537 -28.23 -27.44 -15.81
CA THR A 537 -27.71 -26.53 -14.79
C THR A 537 -26.95 -27.30 -13.73
N GLN A 538 -25.69 -26.92 -13.53
CA GLN A 538 -24.81 -27.41 -12.50
C GLN A 538 -24.53 -26.31 -11.47
N ARG A 539 -24.24 -26.72 -10.23
CA ARG A 539 -23.84 -25.81 -9.15
C ARG A 539 -22.42 -26.15 -8.71
N GLY A 540 -21.55 -25.16 -8.74
CA GLY A 540 -20.24 -25.22 -8.10
C GLY A 540 -20.25 -24.47 -6.77
N THR A 541 -19.44 -24.94 -5.82
CA THR A 541 -19.20 -24.28 -4.55
C THR A 541 -17.70 -24.22 -4.26
N ASN A 542 -17.26 -23.15 -3.60
CA ASN A 542 -15.86 -22.93 -3.21
C ASN A 542 -14.84 -23.17 -4.34
N GLY A 543 -15.16 -22.71 -5.56
CA GLY A 543 -14.28 -22.85 -6.71
C GLY A 543 -13.13 -21.85 -6.64
N VAL A 544 -11.89 -22.33 -6.71
CA VAL A 544 -10.69 -21.48 -6.73
C VAL A 544 -10.17 -21.38 -8.15
N PHE A 545 -9.99 -20.14 -8.63
CA PHE A 545 -9.58 -19.85 -9.99
C PHE A 545 -8.44 -18.83 -10.01
N ARG A 546 -7.52 -18.98 -10.96
CA ARG A 546 -6.46 -18.00 -11.21
C ARG A 546 -6.88 -17.12 -12.38
N ILE A 547 -6.87 -15.82 -12.18
CA ILE A 547 -7.17 -14.84 -13.23
C ILE A 547 -6.05 -14.89 -14.28
N SER A 548 -6.43 -14.88 -15.56
CA SER A 548 -5.51 -14.88 -16.68
C SER A 548 -4.48 -13.75 -16.57
N GLU A 549 -3.26 -14.00 -17.07
CA GLU A 549 -2.24 -12.94 -17.21
C GLU A 549 -2.40 -12.14 -18.51
N VAL A 550 -3.27 -12.62 -19.41
CA VAL A 550 -3.46 -12.07 -20.75
C VAL A 550 -4.89 -11.59 -20.90
N VAL A 551 -5.03 -10.43 -21.54
CA VAL A 551 -6.32 -9.83 -21.88
C VAL A 551 -6.93 -10.49 -23.11
N ASP A 552 -8.26 -10.54 -23.21
CA ASP A 552 -8.93 -10.90 -24.47
C ASP A 552 -9.27 -9.67 -25.32
N ASP A 553 -10.15 -9.84 -26.31
CA ASP A 553 -10.61 -8.80 -27.22
C ASP A 553 -11.35 -7.66 -26.52
N THR A 554 -11.84 -7.87 -25.30
CA THR A 554 -12.43 -6.83 -24.46
C THR A 554 -11.40 -5.94 -23.77
N GLY A 555 -10.12 -6.34 -23.77
CA GLY A 555 -9.06 -5.68 -22.99
C GLY A 555 -9.09 -6.03 -21.49
N LEU A 556 -9.97 -6.93 -21.06
CA LEU A 556 -10.09 -7.42 -19.69
C LEU A 556 -9.39 -8.77 -19.53
N VAL A 557 -9.00 -9.07 -18.29
CA VAL A 557 -8.52 -10.40 -17.90
C VAL A 557 -9.69 -11.21 -17.35
N TYR A 558 -9.56 -12.54 -17.32
CA TYR A 558 -10.70 -13.40 -17.03
C TYR A 558 -10.30 -14.70 -16.31
N ILE A 559 -11.30 -15.36 -15.74
CA ILE A 559 -11.26 -16.79 -15.43
C ILE A 559 -12.19 -17.50 -16.41
N ASP A 560 -11.81 -18.70 -16.86
CA ASP A 560 -12.66 -19.54 -17.71
C ASP A 560 -13.19 -20.72 -16.88
N LEU A 561 -14.51 -20.91 -16.89
CA LEU A 561 -15.15 -22.06 -16.23
C LEU A 561 -14.54 -23.41 -16.62
N ARG A 562 -14.03 -23.55 -17.85
CA ARG A 562 -13.44 -24.80 -18.34
C ARG A 562 -12.18 -25.24 -17.62
N GLU A 563 -11.52 -24.33 -16.89
CA GLU A 563 -10.36 -24.68 -16.07
C GLU A 563 -10.70 -25.67 -14.96
N SER A 564 -11.93 -25.58 -14.41
CA SER A 564 -12.41 -26.51 -13.38
C SER A 564 -13.52 -27.43 -13.88
N HIS A 565 -14.31 -26.99 -14.87
CA HIS A 565 -15.44 -27.73 -15.42
C HIS A 565 -15.30 -27.83 -16.94
N PRO A 566 -14.57 -28.85 -17.48
CA PRO A 566 -14.27 -28.94 -18.91
C PRO A 566 -15.49 -28.91 -19.83
N ASN A 567 -16.65 -29.37 -19.33
CA ASN A 567 -17.91 -29.42 -20.08
C ASN A 567 -18.78 -28.16 -19.89
N ALA A 568 -18.31 -27.14 -19.17
CA ALA A 568 -19.07 -25.90 -18.99
C ALA A 568 -19.18 -25.12 -20.30
N VAL A 569 -20.40 -24.63 -20.56
CA VAL A 569 -20.76 -23.89 -21.78
C VAL A 569 -20.99 -22.41 -21.49
N ARG A 570 -21.69 -22.08 -20.40
CA ARG A 570 -21.99 -20.70 -20.01
C ARG A 570 -22.37 -20.59 -18.54
N TRP A 571 -22.34 -19.38 -18.00
CA TRP A 571 -22.94 -19.04 -16.72
C TRP A 571 -24.48 -19.20 -16.73
N ASP A 572 -25.07 -19.53 -15.59
CA ASP A 572 -26.52 -19.72 -15.45
C ASP A 572 -27.14 -18.81 -14.36
N PRO A 573 -27.65 -17.62 -14.72
CA PRO A 573 -28.37 -16.77 -13.78
C PRO A 573 -29.81 -17.23 -13.51
N GLY A 574 -30.37 -18.19 -14.27
CA GLY A 574 -31.79 -18.55 -14.23
C GLY A 574 -32.27 -19.13 -12.90
N VAL A 575 -31.36 -19.69 -12.10
CA VAL A 575 -31.68 -20.29 -10.79
C VAL A 575 -31.91 -19.24 -9.71
N THR A 576 -31.08 -18.19 -9.67
CA THR A 576 -31.09 -17.25 -8.53
C THR A 576 -31.17 -15.77 -8.91
N GLY A 577 -31.31 -15.48 -10.20
CA GLY A 577 -31.22 -14.13 -10.77
C GLY A 577 -29.77 -13.66 -10.99
N GLN A 578 -28.77 -14.37 -10.44
CA GLN A 578 -27.34 -14.14 -10.67
C GLN A 578 -26.63 -15.49 -10.77
N ALA A 579 -25.62 -15.59 -11.65
CA ALA A 579 -24.88 -16.83 -11.86
C ALA A 579 -23.83 -17.13 -10.78
N LEU A 580 -23.52 -16.17 -9.90
CA LEU A 580 -22.43 -16.29 -8.92
C LEU A 580 -22.68 -15.45 -7.68
N ARG A 581 -22.16 -15.93 -6.55
CA ARG A 581 -22.24 -15.28 -5.24
C ARG A 581 -20.92 -15.42 -4.51
N GLY A 582 -20.53 -14.35 -3.82
CA GLY A 582 -19.37 -14.34 -2.94
C GLY A 582 -18.06 -14.54 -3.70
N VAL A 583 -17.74 -13.61 -4.61
CA VAL A 583 -16.42 -13.54 -5.25
C VAL A 583 -15.44 -12.88 -4.27
N GLN A 584 -14.41 -13.60 -3.86
CA GLN A 584 -13.42 -13.16 -2.87
C GLN A 584 -12.01 -13.33 -3.43
N GLY A 585 -11.14 -12.34 -3.26
CA GLY A 585 -9.71 -12.49 -3.57
C GLY A 585 -8.99 -13.29 -2.49
N LEU A 586 -8.18 -14.26 -2.92
CA LEU A 586 -7.41 -15.13 -2.03
C LEU A 586 -5.91 -14.87 -2.10
N SER A 587 -5.37 -14.29 -3.16
CA SER A 587 -3.91 -14.18 -3.30
C SER A 587 -3.33 -12.94 -2.62
N VAL A 588 -2.22 -13.14 -1.91
CA VAL A 588 -1.23 -12.12 -1.56
C VAL A 588 0.10 -12.53 -2.15
N LYS A 589 0.77 -11.59 -2.81
CA LYS A 589 2.01 -11.78 -3.53
C LYS A 589 3.05 -10.81 -2.99
N VAL A 590 4.24 -11.30 -2.66
CA VAL A 590 5.43 -10.46 -2.44
C VAL A 590 6.30 -10.59 -3.69
N ARG A 591 6.59 -9.45 -4.32
CA ARG A 591 7.36 -9.37 -5.55
C ARG A 591 8.69 -8.70 -5.29
N VAL A 592 9.76 -9.39 -5.64
CA VAL A 592 11.11 -8.84 -5.74
C VAL A 592 11.34 -8.39 -7.17
N THR A 593 11.71 -7.13 -7.34
CA THR A 593 12.10 -6.56 -8.63
C THR A 593 13.53 -6.07 -8.55
N HIS A 594 14.28 -6.30 -9.62
CA HIS A 594 15.64 -5.83 -9.79
C HIS A 594 15.75 -5.16 -11.17
N GLU A 595 16.14 -3.89 -11.17
CA GLU A 595 16.23 -3.06 -12.37
C GLU A 595 17.65 -2.55 -12.63
N PRO A 596 18.60 -3.41 -13.04
CA PRO A 596 19.88 -2.95 -13.54
C PRO A 596 19.73 -2.32 -14.94
N PRO A 597 20.72 -1.51 -15.38
CA PRO A 597 20.70 -0.90 -16.70
C PRO A 597 20.47 -1.94 -17.83
N GLY A 598 19.39 -1.76 -18.59
CA GLY A 598 19.09 -2.56 -19.78
C GLY A 598 18.45 -3.95 -19.55
N ARG A 599 18.23 -4.39 -18.29
CA ARG A 599 17.53 -5.66 -18.02
C ARG A 599 16.73 -5.57 -16.73
N ARG A 600 15.45 -5.95 -16.77
CA ARG A 600 14.61 -6.06 -15.56
C ARG A 600 14.36 -7.51 -15.23
N THR A 601 14.51 -7.89 -13.96
CA THR A 601 14.18 -9.23 -13.48
C THR A 601 13.19 -9.15 -12.33
N ARG A 602 12.33 -10.17 -12.22
CA ARG A 602 11.31 -10.27 -11.19
C ARG A 602 11.21 -11.69 -10.65
N ILE A 603 10.90 -11.80 -9.37
CA ILE A 603 10.59 -13.05 -8.68
C ILE A 603 9.35 -12.81 -7.82
N ASP A 604 8.34 -13.66 -7.97
CA ASP A 604 7.07 -13.57 -7.25
C ASP A 604 6.96 -14.71 -6.23
N PHE A 605 6.58 -14.37 -5.00
CA PHE A 605 6.24 -15.33 -3.94
C PHE A 605 4.77 -15.17 -3.57
N ASP A 606 3.99 -16.21 -3.81
CA ASP A 606 2.54 -16.20 -3.65
C ASP A 606 2.10 -17.00 -2.42
N MET A 607 1.07 -16.48 -1.73
CA MET A 607 0.31 -17.25 -0.75
C MET A 607 -1.19 -17.09 -0.99
N LEU A 608 -1.93 -18.16 -0.68
CA LEU A 608 -3.39 -18.11 -0.59
C LEU A 608 -3.80 -17.82 0.85
N LEU A 609 -4.66 -16.82 1.00
CA LEU A 609 -5.28 -16.47 2.26
C LEU A 609 -6.34 -17.52 2.62
N PRO A 610 -6.54 -17.80 3.92
CA PRO A 610 -7.65 -18.63 4.36
C PRO A 610 -8.97 -17.95 3.98
N VAL A 611 -9.95 -18.77 3.58
CA VAL A 611 -11.30 -18.29 3.29
C VAL A 611 -11.90 -17.71 4.56
N ARG A 612 -12.29 -16.43 4.53
CA ARG A 612 -13.04 -15.80 5.62
C ARG A 612 -14.52 -15.91 5.35
N ASP A 613 -15.25 -16.40 6.35
CA ASP A 613 -16.70 -16.58 6.28
C ASP A 613 -17.50 -15.28 6.25
#